data_AF-A0A6V8QYI0-F1
#
_entry.id   AF-A0A6V8QYI0-F1
#
_cell.length_a   1.000
_cell.length_b   1.000
_cell.length_c   1.000
_cell.angle_alpha   90.00
_cell.angle_beta   90.00
_cell.angle_gamma   90.00
#
_symmetry.space_group_name_H-M   'P 1'
#
loop_
_entity.id
_entity.type
_entity.pdbx_description
1 polymer ?
#
loop_
_entity_poly.entity_id
_entity_poly.type
_entity_poly.pdbx_seq_one_letter_code
_entity_poly.pdbx_strand_id
1 'polypeptide(L)'
;MVATILRSLFSPAIRQSLTAAAPSASTSPISRLLLQPQSSSSILSPFRTAAAAAFSTTPAPQATLNQVLRGIRKGKRARHAVSPALSNTHCPALKGVCLRVGVVRPKKPNSGERKTARVKLSSGAVVTAYIPGEDERRIVLV
;
A
#
# COMPACT_ATOMS: atom_id res chain seq x y z
N MET A 1 0.31 13.96 -47.63
CA MET A 1 -0.25 12.76 -48.27
C MET A 1 0.87 11.75 -48.59
N VAL A 2 1.75 11.44 -47.62
CA VAL A 2 2.81 10.41 -47.74
C VAL A 2 3.23 10.01 -46.32
N ALA A 3 2.62 8.96 -45.75
CA ALA A 3 3.17 8.18 -44.62
C ALA A 3 2.31 6.93 -44.27
N THR A 4 1.58 6.36 -45.24
CA THR A 4 0.75 5.16 -45.06
C THR A 4 1.41 3.92 -45.66
N ILE A 5 2.69 3.70 -45.36
CA ILE A 5 3.39 2.45 -45.74
C ILE A 5 4.34 2.09 -44.60
N LEU A 6 4.29 0.83 -44.18
CA LEU A 6 5.14 0.14 -43.18
C LEU A 6 4.55 -0.01 -41.77
N ARG A 7 3.70 -1.04 -41.59
CA ARG A 7 3.98 -2.21 -40.72
C ARG A 7 2.74 -3.10 -40.60
N SER A 8 2.56 -3.95 -41.61
CA SER A 8 1.70 -5.13 -41.60
C SER A 8 2.55 -6.36 -41.36
N LEU A 9 2.87 -6.71 -40.11
CA LEU A 9 3.41 -8.03 -39.76
C LEU A 9 2.95 -8.38 -38.35
N PHE A 10 2.42 -9.60 -38.21
CA PHE A 10 1.93 -10.27 -37.00
C PHE A 10 0.45 -10.13 -36.62
N SER A 11 -0.40 -10.75 -37.44
CA SER A 11 -1.64 -11.40 -36.98
C SER A 11 -1.31 -12.69 -36.24
N PRO A 12 -1.91 -13.00 -35.08
CA PRO A 12 -1.93 -14.36 -34.55
C PRO A 12 -3.20 -15.10 -34.98
N ALA A 13 -2.97 -16.35 -35.40
CA ALA A 13 -3.93 -17.25 -35.99
C ALA A 13 -4.99 -17.81 -35.02
N ILE A 14 -6.15 -18.09 -35.60
CA ILE A 14 -7.22 -18.93 -35.10
C ILE A 14 -6.68 -20.33 -34.79
N ARG A 15 -6.98 -20.86 -33.61
CA ARG A 15 -6.87 -22.30 -33.30
C ARG A 15 -8.10 -22.77 -32.55
N GLN A 16 -8.98 -23.47 -33.26
CA GLN A 16 -9.95 -24.39 -32.68
C GLN A 16 -9.20 -25.68 -32.27
N SER A 17 -9.66 -26.37 -31.21
CA SER A 17 -10.00 -27.81 -31.24
C SER A 17 -10.02 -28.45 -29.85
N LEU A 18 -11.18 -29.05 -29.55
CA LEU A 18 -11.41 -30.38 -28.98
C LEU A 18 -11.34 -30.64 -27.46
N THR A 19 -12.40 -31.32 -27.08
CA THR A 19 -12.78 -31.98 -25.83
C THR A 19 -11.90 -33.18 -25.51
N ALA A 20 -11.59 -33.44 -24.23
CA ALA A 20 -11.35 -34.79 -23.71
C ALA A 20 -11.45 -34.85 -22.19
N ALA A 21 -12.02 -35.96 -21.71
CA ALA A 21 -12.46 -36.25 -20.36
C ALA A 21 -11.33 -36.51 -19.35
N ALA A 22 -11.64 -36.30 -18.06
CA ALA A 22 -10.83 -36.74 -16.92
C ALA A 22 -11.41 -38.04 -16.33
N PRO A 23 -10.59 -39.05 -16.00
CA PRO A 23 -11.02 -40.17 -15.17
C PRO A 23 -10.66 -39.92 -13.70
N SER A 24 -11.60 -40.34 -12.85
CA SER A 24 -11.53 -40.46 -11.40
C SER A 24 -10.86 -41.78 -10.96
N ALA A 25 -9.98 -41.72 -9.96
CA ALA A 25 -9.62 -42.83 -9.05
C ALA A 25 -9.26 -42.20 -7.70
N SER A 26 -9.91 -42.42 -6.54
CA SER A 26 -10.41 -43.63 -5.85
C SER A 26 -9.29 -44.60 -5.43
N THR A 27 -9.44 -45.16 -4.22
CA THR A 27 -8.70 -46.25 -3.55
C THR A 27 -7.33 -45.88 -2.96
N SER A 28 -6.96 -46.13 -1.70
CA SER A 28 -7.62 -46.53 -0.44
C SER A 28 -6.52 -46.47 0.65
N PRO A 29 -6.85 -46.46 1.95
CA PRO A 29 -5.89 -46.42 3.06
C PRO A 29 -5.37 -47.83 3.37
N ILE A 30 -4.36 -47.99 4.24
CA ILE A 30 -4.27 -49.03 5.29
C ILE A 30 -2.86 -49.07 5.90
N SER A 31 -2.83 -48.65 7.17
CA SER A 31 -2.17 -49.23 8.35
C SER A 31 -0.84 -49.98 8.24
N ARG A 32 0.10 -49.60 9.11
CA ARG A 32 0.70 -50.56 10.07
C ARG A 32 0.94 -49.90 11.45
N LEU A 33 0.27 -50.48 12.44
CA LEU A 33 0.43 -50.30 13.89
C LEU A 33 1.60 -51.17 14.42
N LEU A 34 2.00 -50.86 15.66
CA LEU A 34 2.92 -51.52 16.62
C LEU A 34 4.16 -50.62 16.89
N LEU A 35 4.54 -50.25 18.13
CA LEU A 35 4.44 -50.94 19.42
C LEU A 35 4.67 -49.97 20.62
N GLN A 36 3.70 -49.96 21.56
CA GLN A 36 3.75 -49.83 23.04
C GLN A 36 4.54 -48.74 23.85
N PRO A 37 4.12 -48.50 25.12
CA PRO A 37 4.23 -47.22 25.83
C PRO A 37 5.34 -47.20 26.89
N GLN A 38 5.81 -46.00 27.20
CA GLN A 38 6.61 -45.73 28.39
C GLN A 38 5.90 -44.61 29.18
N SER A 39 5.32 -45.03 30.29
CA SER A 39 4.78 -44.19 31.36
C SER A 39 5.93 -43.46 32.06
N SER A 40 5.86 -42.13 32.10
CA SER A 40 6.61 -41.32 33.05
C SER A 40 5.79 -40.07 33.39
N SER A 41 5.08 -40.15 34.50
CA SER A 41 4.37 -39.06 35.14
C SER A 41 5.35 -38.01 35.66
N SER A 42 5.19 -36.74 35.29
CA SER A 42 5.36 -35.62 36.24
C SER A 42 4.90 -34.26 35.71
N ILE A 43 3.92 -33.70 36.44
CA ILE A 43 3.90 -32.35 37.02
C ILE A 43 3.82 -31.14 36.05
N LEU A 44 2.59 -30.63 35.97
CA LEU A 44 2.19 -29.21 36.02
C LEU A 44 3.02 -28.19 35.23
N SER A 45 2.55 -27.89 34.02
CA SER A 45 2.70 -26.56 33.42
C SER A 45 1.37 -26.10 32.80
N PRO A 46 0.58 -25.23 33.47
CA PRO A 46 -0.58 -24.61 32.85
C PRO A 46 -0.13 -23.29 32.23
N PHE A 47 0.80 -23.35 31.28
CA PHE A 47 1.01 -22.24 30.36
C PHE A 47 1.15 -22.82 28.97
N ARG A 48 0.01 -23.32 28.45
CA ARG A 48 -0.28 -23.18 27.04
C ARG A 48 -0.18 -21.68 26.78
N THR A 49 0.96 -21.21 26.27
CA THR A 49 1.02 -19.95 25.53
C THR A 49 -0.13 -20.04 24.55
N ALA A 50 -1.17 -19.23 24.79
CA ALA A 50 -2.32 -19.15 23.93
C ALA A 50 -1.79 -19.10 22.50
N ALA A 51 -2.16 -20.09 21.68
CA ALA A 51 -2.02 -19.97 20.25
C ALA A 51 -2.76 -18.66 19.93
N ALA A 52 -1.98 -17.59 19.73
CA ALA A 52 -2.51 -16.28 19.47
C ALA A 52 -3.42 -16.47 18.27
N ALA A 53 -4.71 -16.37 18.51
CA ALA A 53 -5.69 -16.63 17.50
C ALA A 53 -5.38 -15.66 16.36
N ALA A 54 -4.89 -16.22 15.26
CA ALA A 54 -4.68 -15.51 14.03
C ALA A 54 -6.07 -15.23 13.43
N PHE A 55 -6.84 -14.38 14.09
CA PHE A 55 -8.06 -13.79 13.54
C PHE A 55 -7.66 -12.69 12.55
N SER A 56 -6.87 -13.06 11.54
CA SER A 56 -6.87 -12.30 10.30
C SER A 56 -8.01 -12.88 9.47
N THR A 57 -9.17 -12.24 9.51
CA THR A 57 -10.39 -12.63 8.79
C THR A 57 -10.21 -12.61 7.26
N THR A 58 -9.05 -12.14 6.77
CA THR A 58 -8.75 -12.07 5.35
C THR A 58 -7.94 -13.30 4.92
N PRO A 59 -8.52 -14.25 4.17
CA PRO A 59 -7.72 -15.31 3.57
C PRO A 59 -6.70 -14.66 2.62
N ALA A 60 -5.42 -15.00 2.78
CA ALA A 60 -4.41 -14.58 1.83
C ALA A 60 -4.83 -15.09 0.44
N PRO A 61 -5.03 -14.22 -0.57
CA PRO A 61 -5.48 -14.67 -1.87
C PRO A 61 -4.41 -15.57 -2.47
N GLN A 62 -4.72 -16.87 -2.56
CA GLN A 62 -3.84 -17.83 -3.22
C GLN A 62 -3.89 -17.56 -4.73
N ALA A 63 -2.75 -17.18 -5.30
CA ALA A 63 -2.58 -16.99 -6.74
C ALA A 63 -1.75 -18.14 -7.31
N THR A 64 -2.09 -18.61 -8.51
CA THR A 64 -1.32 -19.65 -9.20
C THR A 64 0.01 -19.11 -9.70
N LEU A 65 0.99 -19.99 -9.92
CA LEU A 65 2.32 -19.62 -10.43
C LEU A 65 2.23 -18.78 -11.72
N ASN A 66 1.38 -19.19 -12.67
CA ASN A 66 1.19 -18.49 -13.93
C ASN A 66 0.54 -17.10 -13.75
N GLN A 67 -0.33 -16.91 -12.75
CA GLN A 67 -0.89 -15.58 -12.42
C GLN A 67 0.20 -14.65 -11.85
N VAL A 68 1.07 -15.18 -11.01
CA VAL A 68 2.24 -14.45 -10.47
C VAL A 68 3.22 -14.09 -11.59
N LEU A 69 3.54 -15.03 -12.48
CA LEU A 69 4.40 -14.78 -13.64
C LEU A 69 3.81 -13.73 -14.59
N ARG A 70 2.47 -13.63 -14.69
CA ARG A 70 1.77 -12.57 -15.44
C ARG A 70 1.69 -11.22 -14.70
N GLY A 71 2.30 -11.10 -13.52
CA GLY A 71 2.40 -9.83 -12.79
C GLY A 71 1.15 -9.42 -12.00
N ILE A 72 0.34 -10.38 -11.54
CA ILE A 72 -0.85 -10.09 -10.69
C ILE A 72 -0.48 -9.35 -9.39
N ARG A 73 0.73 -9.58 -8.85
CA ARG A 73 1.21 -8.96 -7.61
C ARG A 73 1.65 -7.53 -7.89
N LYS A 74 0.77 -6.56 -7.64
CA LYS A 74 1.09 -5.12 -7.70
C LYS A 74 1.47 -4.61 -6.32
N GLY A 75 2.52 -3.81 -6.24
CA GLY A 75 2.90 -3.11 -5.01
C GLY A 75 1.78 -2.17 -4.54
N LYS A 76 1.72 -1.93 -3.24
CA LYS A 76 0.81 -0.93 -2.67
C LYS A 76 1.15 0.44 -3.24
N ARG A 77 0.15 1.19 -3.69
CA ARG A 77 0.34 2.57 -4.15
C ARG A 77 0.88 3.43 -3.00
N ALA A 78 1.90 4.24 -3.29
CA ALA A 78 2.44 5.20 -2.35
C ALA A 78 1.35 6.18 -1.88
N ARG A 79 1.38 6.54 -0.58
CA ARG A 79 0.48 7.54 -0.02
C ARG A 79 0.91 8.93 -0.47
N HIS A 80 -0.06 9.85 -0.61
CA HIS A 80 0.26 11.26 -0.78
C HIS A 80 0.89 11.80 0.52
N ALA A 81 2.00 12.51 0.37
CA ALA A 81 2.65 13.17 1.50
C ALA A 81 1.77 14.32 2.02
N VAL A 82 1.82 14.57 3.34
CA VAL A 82 1.10 15.68 3.98
C VAL A 82 1.62 17.02 3.44
N SER A 83 2.94 17.16 3.40
CA SER A 83 3.64 18.33 2.85
C SER A 83 4.55 17.90 1.68
N PRO A 84 4.02 17.79 0.44
CA PRO A 84 4.80 17.33 -0.71
C PRO A 84 6.03 18.22 -1.01
N ALA A 85 5.89 19.53 -0.80
CA ALA A 85 6.96 20.50 -1.06
C ALA A 85 8.21 20.29 -0.17
N LEU A 86 8.04 19.74 1.03
CA LEU A 86 9.13 19.38 1.94
C LEU A 86 9.60 17.93 1.72
N SER A 87 8.65 17.03 1.45
CA SER A 87 8.94 15.60 1.24
C SER A 87 9.82 15.36 0.01
N ASN A 88 9.64 16.14 -1.06
CA ASN A 88 10.44 16.02 -2.29
C ASN A 88 11.93 16.34 -2.08
N THR A 89 12.26 17.22 -1.12
CA THR A 89 13.65 17.58 -0.81
C THR A 89 14.21 16.79 0.39
N HIS A 90 13.44 15.85 0.95
CA HIS A 90 13.81 15.07 2.15
C HIS A 90 14.32 15.93 3.32
N CYS A 91 13.74 17.12 3.50
CA CYS A 91 14.12 18.06 4.56
C CYS A 91 12.93 18.31 5.50
N PRO A 92 13.12 18.34 6.83
CA PRO A 92 12.03 18.59 7.78
C PRO A 92 11.52 20.03 7.72
N ALA A 93 12.37 20.99 7.33
CA ALA A 93 12.02 22.38 7.17
C ALA A 93 12.86 23.01 6.04
N LEU A 94 12.32 24.04 5.41
CA LEU A 94 13.02 24.83 4.40
C LEU A 94 12.88 26.32 4.69
N LYS A 95 13.93 27.08 4.35
CA LYS A 95 13.86 28.54 4.36
C LYS A 95 12.99 29.03 3.20
N GLY A 96 12.33 30.16 3.40
CA GLY A 96 11.52 30.77 2.36
C GLY A 96 11.28 32.25 2.60
N VAL A 97 10.92 32.96 1.54
CA VAL A 97 10.56 34.37 1.55
C VAL A 97 9.04 34.49 1.51
N CYS A 98 8.47 35.29 2.41
CA CYS A 98 7.05 35.58 2.42
C CYS A 98 6.69 36.54 1.29
N LEU A 99 5.72 36.17 0.45
CA LEU A 99 5.20 36.99 -0.63
C LEU A 99 4.00 37.82 -0.18
N ARG A 100 3.09 37.21 0.58
CA ARG A 100 1.88 37.87 1.08
C ARG A 100 1.40 37.19 2.35
N VAL A 101 1.05 38.00 3.35
CA VAL A 101 0.35 37.56 4.56
C VAL A 101 -1.13 37.89 4.42
N GLY A 102 -2.01 37.02 4.92
CA GLY A 102 -3.44 37.22 4.90
C GLY A 102 -4.18 36.28 5.84
N VAL A 103 -5.49 36.51 5.98
CA VAL A 103 -6.35 35.75 6.88
C VAL A 103 -7.34 34.93 6.06
N VAL A 104 -7.49 33.65 6.40
CA VAL A 104 -8.42 32.71 5.75
C VAL A 104 -9.43 32.18 6.78
N ARG A 105 -10.71 32.18 6.43
CA ARG A 105 -11.75 31.54 7.24
C ARG A 105 -11.75 30.03 6.98
N PRO A 106 -11.76 29.19 8.04
CA PRO A 106 -11.78 27.74 7.88
C PRO A 106 -13.10 27.27 7.27
N LYS A 107 -13.12 26.03 6.77
CA LYS A 107 -14.36 25.39 6.35
C LYS A 107 -15.25 25.11 7.57
N LYS A 108 -16.57 25.12 7.35
CA LYS A 108 -17.58 24.63 8.31
C LYS A 108 -17.19 23.21 8.77
N PRO A 109 -17.34 22.81 10.05
CA PRO A 109 -18.12 23.41 11.14
C PRO A 109 -17.46 24.57 11.87
N ASN A 110 -16.19 24.85 11.59
CA ASN A 110 -15.43 25.82 12.36
C ASN A 110 -15.71 27.25 11.88
N SER A 111 -15.70 28.20 12.81
CA SER A 111 -15.68 29.63 12.55
C SER A 111 -14.38 30.23 13.10
N GLY A 112 -14.02 31.42 12.61
CA GLY A 112 -12.83 32.15 13.05
C GLY A 112 -11.87 32.51 11.91
N GLU A 113 -10.71 33.04 12.30
CA GLU A 113 -9.73 33.62 11.39
C GLU A 113 -8.39 32.89 11.54
N ARG A 114 -7.83 32.41 10.42
CA ARG A 114 -6.53 31.72 10.39
C ARG A 114 -5.50 32.60 9.70
N LYS A 115 -4.44 32.95 10.41
CA LYS A 115 -3.29 33.67 9.85
C LYS A 115 -2.54 32.72 8.90
N THR A 116 -2.41 33.14 7.65
CA THR A 116 -1.76 32.35 6.59
C THR A 116 -0.78 33.21 5.79
N ALA A 117 0.24 32.60 5.22
CA ALA A 117 1.22 33.27 4.37
C ALA A 117 1.45 32.51 3.07
N ARG A 118 1.58 33.24 1.96
CA ARG A 118 2.15 32.71 0.72
C ARG A 118 3.67 32.81 0.81
N VAL A 119 4.36 31.68 0.75
CA VAL A 119 5.82 31.61 0.92
C VAL A 119 6.45 30.97 -0.31
N LYS A 120 7.51 31.58 -0.83
CA LYS A 120 8.39 30.98 -1.84
C LYS A 120 9.57 30.31 -1.13
N LEU A 121 9.64 28.99 -1.20
CA LEU A 121 10.70 28.20 -0.57
C LEU A 121 12.00 28.31 -1.36
N SER A 122 13.12 27.95 -0.71
CA SER A 122 14.41 27.84 -1.39
C SER A 122 14.43 26.82 -2.53
N SER A 123 13.52 25.83 -2.51
CA SER A 123 13.29 24.89 -3.62
C SER A 123 12.60 25.53 -4.84
N GLY A 124 12.14 26.78 -4.73
CA GLY A 124 11.40 27.51 -5.76
C GLY A 124 9.88 27.32 -5.71
N ALA A 125 9.39 26.33 -4.96
CA ALA A 125 7.96 26.07 -4.80
C ALA A 125 7.26 27.19 -4.01
N VAL A 126 6.06 27.57 -4.47
CA VAL A 126 5.20 28.54 -3.78
C VAL A 126 4.10 27.79 -3.04
N VAL A 127 4.06 27.95 -1.72
CA VAL A 127 3.17 27.22 -0.82
C VAL A 127 2.37 28.19 0.06
N THR A 128 1.22 27.72 0.54
CA THR A 128 0.45 28.44 1.56
C THR A 128 0.75 27.81 2.92
N ALA A 129 1.24 28.63 3.84
CA ALA A 129 1.71 28.22 5.16
C ALA A 129 0.82 28.78 6.27
N TYR A 130 0.78 28.09 7.41
CA TYR A 130 0.06 28.55 8.60
C TYR A 130 1.02 29.32 9.52
N ILE A 131 0.51 30.36 10.17
CA ILE A 131 1.27 31.11 11.18
C ILE A 131 0.68 30.76 12.55
N PRO A 132 1.36 29.92 13.36
CA PRO A 132 0.89 29.57 14.70
C PRO A 132 1.14 30.69 15.71
N GLY A 133 0.31 30.73 16.75
CA GLY A 133 0.43 31.68 17.85
C GLY A 133 -0.16 33.06 17.54
N GLU A 134 -0.09 33.94 18.53
CA GLU A 134 -0.49 35.34 18.39
C GLU A 134 0.63 36.14 17.72
N ASP A 135 1.88 35.79 18.05
CA ASP A 135 3.11 36.39 17.52
C ASP A 135 3.49 35.84 16.15
N GLU A 136 3.48 36.71 15.14
CA GLU A 136 3.64 36.36 13.72
C GLU A 136 5.09 36.07 13.28
N ARG A 137 5.94 35.60 14.20
CA ARG A 137 7.40 35.51 13.97
C ARG A 137 7.85 34.25 13.27
N ARG A 138 7.05 33.17 13.31
CA ARG A 138 7.41 31.86 12.72
C ARG A 138 6.29 31.35 11.84
N ILE A 139 6.67 30.87 10.66
CA ILE A 139 5.75 30.29 9.69
C ILE A 139 5.97 28.77 9.69
N VAL A 140 4.89 28.00 9.81
CA VAL A 140 4.94 26.54 9.79
C VAL A 140 4.20 26.03 8.56
N LEU A 141 4.89 25.21 7.77
CA LEU A 141 4.28 24.44 6.70
C LEU A 141 3.73 23.16 7.29
N VAL A 142 2.41 22.99 7.19
CA VAL A 142 1.74 21.71 7.44
C VAL A 142 1.55 21.02 6.10
#